data_AF-A0A523JCW7-F1
#
_entry.id   AF-A0A523JCW7-F1
#
_cell.length_a   1.000
_cell.length_b   1.000
_cell.length_c   1.000
_cell.angle_alpha   90.00
_cell.angle_beta   90.00
_cell.angle_gamma   90.00
#
_symmetry.space_group_name_H-M   'P 1'
#
loop_
_entity.id
_entity.type
_entity.pdbx_description
1 polymer ?
#
loop_
_entity_poly.entity_id
_entity_poly.type
_entity_poly.pdbx_seq_one_letter_code
_entity_poly.pdbx_strand_id
1 'polypeptide(L)'
;RCDNRLPEIDENGRFLARECFNINPGAFHLTLVNQIGRAKRAFVMDSVSSAEVWNYPVVGYSFKYFNPETLEEVEKMENGIIPFEDFTKDKFRKYRSKKVAKILGVQADITFLKDRIATFKDVETDKHNQPGLVIYRYDLELDKEGKVIGGEWYHGHHPDFLWVTQAGTKAKGPYDDEIKGTWNPEKELVPKSWADVAIKSSLYGEVAAPIVEALFKLSHKGVDGINPNQKD
;
A
#
# COMPACT_ATOMS: atom_id res chain seq x y z
N ARG A 1 12.95 5.25 -1.79
CA ARG A 1 12.40 6.26 -0.88
C ARG A 1 13.06 7.58 -1.18
N CYS A 2 12.24 8.60 -1.37
CA CYS A 2 12.70 9.97 -1.50
C CYS A 2 12.95 10.53 -0.08
N ASP A 3 14.20 10.65 0.35
CA ASP A 3 14.52 11.22 1.65
C ASP A 3 14.62 12.76 1.63
N ASN A 4 14.60 13.36 0.42
CA ASN A 4 14.61 14.80 0.25
C ASN A 4 13.18 15.37 0.42
N ARG A 5 13.03 16.33 1.34
CA ARG A 5 11.73 17.00 1.61
C ARG A 5 11.33 17.99 0.53
N LEU A 6 12.27 18.48 -0.27
CA LEU A 6 12.07 19.44 -1.37
C LEU A 6 12.88 18.97 -2.59
N PRO A 7 12.52 17.84 -3.21
CA PRO A 7 13.20 17.34 -4.39
C PRO A 7 13.03 18.32 -5.55
N GLU A 8 14.09 18.51 -6.33
CA GLU A 8 14.04 19.34 -7.53
C GLU A 8 13.08 18.73 -8.55
N ILE A 9 12.25 19.60 -9.14
CA ILE A 9 11.33 19.28 -10.20
C ILE A 9 11.73 20.02 -11.48
N ASP A 10 11.41 19.43 -12.62
CA ASP A 10 11.51 20.11 -13.90
C ASP A 10 10.33 21.06 -14.15
N GLU A 11 10.35 21.74 -15.30
CA GLU A 11 9.31 22.66 -15.76
C GLU A 11 7.89 22.03 -15.84
N ASN A 12 7.80 20.70 -15.82
CA ASN A 12 6.57 19.92 -15.94
C ASN A 12 6.11 19.31 -14.62
N GLY A 13 6.80 19.62 -13.52
CA GLY A 13 6.51 19.10 -12.18
C GLY A 13 7.03 17.68 -11.93
N ARG A 14 7.89 17.15 -12.81
CA ARG A 14 8.46 15.81 -12.67
C ARG A 14 9.71 15.88 -11.79
N PHE A 15 9.81 15.01 -10.78
CA PHE A 15 11.04 14.91 -9.98
C PHE A 15 12.24 14.53 -10.85
N LEU A 16 13.33 15.28 -10.72
CA LEU A 16 14.58 15.03 -11.44
C LEU A 16 15.35 13.85 -10.83
N ALA A 17 15.37 13.79 -9.50
CA ALA A 17 16.00 12.71 -8.76
C ALA A 17 15.27 11.37 -8.98
N ARG A 18 15.99 10.33 -9.40
CA ARG A 18 15.42 9.02 -9.73
C ARG A 18 14.76 8.36 -8.51
N GLU A 19 15.38 8.52 -7.36
CA GLU A 19 14.90 8.09 -6.04
C GLU A 19 13.67 8.84 -5.56
N CYS A 20 13.29 9.95 -6.21
CA CYS A 20 12.06 10.68 -5.92
C CYS A 20 10.98 10.48 -6.99
N PHE A 21 11.37 10.18 -8.24
CA PHE A 21 10.46 9.62 -9.24
C PHE A 21 9.87 8.27 -8.80
N ASN A 22 10.59 7.53 -7.95
CA ASN A 22 10.11 6.33 -7.24
C ASN A 22 9.54 5.26 -8.19
N ILE A 23 8.31 4.81 -7.96
CA ILE A 23 7.68 3.70 -8.70
C ILE A 23 7.32 4.17 -10.11
N ASN A 24 7.78 3.42 -11.12
CA ASN A 24 7.34 3.65 -12.50
C ASN A 24 5.81 3.44 -12.63
N PRO A 25 5.05 4.37 -13.23
CA PRO A 25 3.59 4.27 -13.36
C PRO A 25 3.10 3.01 -14.08
N GLY A 26 3.85 2.54 -15.09
CA GLY A 26 3.54 1.28 -15.77
C GLY A 26 3.65 0.08 -14.84
N ALA A 27 4.68 0.03 -14.00
CA ALA A 27 4.81 -1.02 -12.99
C ALA A 27 3.73 -0.92 -11.90
N PHE A 28 3.37 0.29 -11.48
CA PHE A 28 2.26 0.53 -10.55
C PHE A 28 0.92 0.03 -11.12
N HIS A 29 0.60 0.41 -12.36
CA HIS A 29 -0.60 -0.03 -13.06
C HIS A 29 -0.68 -1.55 -13.15
N LEU A 30 0.41 -2.20 -13.57
CA LEU A 30 0.49 -3.67 -13.62
C LEU A 30 0.35 -4.31 -12.23
N THR A 31 0.85 -3.65 -11.18
CA THR A 31 0.70 -4.14 -9.80
C THR A 31 -0.75 -4.15 -9.37
N LEU A 32 -1.52 -3.09 -9.66
CA LEU A 32 -2.95 -3.01 -9.36
C LEU A 32 -3.72 -4.14 -10.05
N VAL A 33 -3.53 -4.28 -11.36
CA VAL A 33 -4.25 -5.29 -12.16
C VAL A 33 -3.88 -6.71 -11.71
N ASN A 34 -2.60 -6.98 -11.43
CA ASN A 34 -2.18 -8.33 -11.06
C ASN A 34 -2.50 -8.69 -9.61
N GLN A 35 -2.25 -7.80 -8.64
CA GLN A 35 -2.49 -8.09 -7.23
C GLN A 35 -3.99 -8.03 -6.92
N ILE A 36 -4.66 -6.92 -7.21
CA ILE A 36 -6.06 -6.71 -6.85
C ILE A 36 -6.98 -7.38 -7.89
N GLY A 37 -6.74 -7.11 -9.18
CA GLY A 37 -7.63 -7.58 -10.25
C GLY A 37 -7.61 -9.10 -10.43
N ARG A 38 -6.41 -9.68 -10.56
CA ARG A 38 -6.22 -11.10 -10.86
C ARG A 38 -6.01 -11.97 -9.64
N ALA A 39 -5.04 -11.64 -8.78
CA ALA A 39 -4.69 -12.47 -7.62
C ALA A 39 -5.65 -12.28 -6.43
N LYS A 40 -6.54 -11.27 -6.48
CA LYS A 40 -7.48 -10.93 -5.41
C LYS A 40 -6.78 -10.75 -4.06
N ARG A 41 -5.61 -10.12 -4.09
CA ARG A 41 -4.70 -9.96 -2.95
C ARG A 41 -4.38 -8.49 -2.73
N ALA A 42 -4.63 -8.02 -1.51
CA ALA A 42 -4.24 -6.68 -1.07
C ALA A 42 -2.71 -6.54 -0.99
N PHE A 43 -2.23 -5.32 -1.15
CA PHE A 43 -0.86 -4.92 -0.91
C PHE A 43 -0.84 -3.61 -0.13
N VAL A 44 0.30 -3.27 0.47
CA VAL A 44 0.46 -2.03 1.22
C VAL A 44 1.14 -0.99 0.35
N MET A 45 0.63 0.25 0.41
CA MET A 45 1.12 1.39 -0.34
C MET A 45 1.37 2.56 0.60
N ASP A 46 2.52 3.21 0.45
CA ASP A 46 2.70 4.58 0.92
C ASP A 46 2.08 5.54 -0.11
N SER A 47 0.96 6.17 0.25
CA SER A 47 0.06 6.82 -0.72
C SER A 47 0.57 8.17 -1.23
N VAL A 48 1.55 8.76 -0.55
CA VAL A 48 2.12 10.07 -0.94
C VAL A 48 3.63 10.03 -0.76
N SER A 49 4.37 10.48 -1.77
CA SER A 49 5.80 10.76 -1.67
C SER A 49 6.04 11.99 -0.78
N SER A 50 6.02 11.80 0.56
CA SER A 50 6.23 12.85 1.56
C SER A 50 7.25 12.44 2.64
N ALA A 51 7.57 13.36 3.54
CA ALA A 51 8.47 13.07 4.67
C ALA A 51 7.86 12.06 5.66
N GLU A 52 6.53 12.04 5.78
CA GLU A 52 5.80 11.09 6.60
C GLU A 52 5.54 9.80 5.81
N VAL A 53 5.58 8.65 6.49
CA VAL A 53 5.29 7.34 5.90
C VAL A 53 3.91 6.89 6.35
N TRP A 54 2.99 6.73 5.41
CA TRP A 54 1.62 6.29 5.69
C TRP A 54 1.31 4.99 4.95
N ASN A 55 1.45 3.86 5.65
CA ASN A 55 1.23 2.53 5.09
C ASN A 55 -0.26 2.17 5.10
N TYR A 56 -0.90 2.21 3.92
CA TYR A 56 -2.31 1.85 3.77
C TYR A 56 -2.50 0.55 2.96
N PRO A 57 -3.34 -0.38 3.43
CA PRO A 57 -3.74 -1.54 2.64
C PRO A 57 -4.62 -1.11 1.45
N VAL A 58 -4.15 -1.34 0.24
CA VAL A 58 -4.91 -1.15 -1.00
C VAL A 58 -5.83 -2.34 -1.19
N VAL A 59 -7.12 -2.06 -1.36
CA VAL A 59 -8.19 -3.08 -1.46
C VAL A 59 -8.99 -2.99 -2.75
N GLY A 60 -8.86 -1.90 -3.51
CA GLY A 60 -9.60 -1.70 -4.75
C GLY A 60 -8.96 -0.68 -5.67
N TYR A 61 -9.33 -0.72 -6.94
CA TYR A 61 -9.01 0.31 -7.92
C TYR A 61 -10.11 0.41 -8.98
N SER A 62 -10.23 1.57 -9.60
CA SER A 62 -10.91 1.75 -10.88
C SER A 62 -10.06 2.64 -11.79
N PHE A 63 -10.28 2.50 -13.10
CA PHE A 63 -9.57 3.28 -14.11
C PHE A 63 -10.55 4.06 -14.97
N LYS A 64 -10.15 5.29 -15.27
CA LYS A 64 -10.67 6.09 -16.36
C LYS A 64 -9.53 6.37 -17.33
N TYR A 65 -9.87 6.51 -18.60
CA TYR A 65 -8.90 6.72 -19.66
C TYR A 65 -9.10 8.11 -20.26
N PHE A 66 -8.02 8.72 -20.72
CA PHE A 66 -8.08 10.00 -21.41
C PHE A 66 -7.07 10.02 -22.56
N ASN A 67 -7.35 10.84 -23.57
CA ASN A 67 -6.41 11.09 -24.65
C ASN A 67 -5.31 12.04 -24.13
N PRO A 68 -4.01 11.68 -24.16
CA PRO A 68 -2.96 12.48 -23.55
C PRO A 68 -2.62 13.77 -24.33
N GLU A 69 -3.00 13.87 -25.61
CA GLU A 69 -2.84 15.09 -26.43
C GLU A 69 -3.94 16.13 -26.15
N THR A 70 -5.20 15.69 -25.96
CA THR A 70 -6.33 16.61 -25.68
C THR A 70 -6.66 16.75 -24.18
N LEU A 71 -6.20 15.79 -23.36
CA LEU A 71 -6.52 15.61 -21.94
C LEU A 71 -8.00 15.30 -21.64
N GLU A 72 -8.78 14.96 -22.67
CA GLU A 72 -10.20 14.65 -22.55
C GLU A 72 -10.42 13.18 -22.17
N GLU A 73 -11.31 12.94 -21.20
CA GLU A 73 -11.74 11.59 -20.80
C GLU A 73 -12.45 10.90 -21.97
N VAL A 74 -12.19 9.60 -22.13
CA VAL A 74 -12.81 8.75 -23.16
C VAL A 74 -13.55 7.60 -22.51
N GLU A 75 -14.68 7.19 -23.09
CA GLU A 75 -15.48 6.08 -22.55
C GLU A 75 -14.77 4.72 -22.69
N LYS A 76 -13.97 4.57 -23.76
CA LYS A 76 -13.26 3.33 -24.09
C LYS A 76 -11.77 3.58 -24.16
N MET A 77 -10.98 2.66 -23.60
CA MET A 77 -9.53 2.74 -23.53
C MET A 77 -8.92 2.96 -24.92
N GLU A 78 -9.42 2.25 -25.94
CA GLU A 78 -8.89 2.26 -27.30
C GLU A 78 -8.95 3.65 -27.94
N ASN A 79 -9.94 4.46 -27.57
CA ASN A 79 -10.12 5.82 -28.07
C ASN A 79 -9.12 6.82 -27.46
N GLY A 80 -8.51 6.46 -26.33
CA GLY A 80 -7.50 7.29 -25.64
C GLY A 80 -6.07 6.95 -26.05
N ILE A 81 -5.86 5.85 -26.77
CA ILE A 81 -4.55 5.43 -27.25
C ILE A 81 -4.19 6.26 -28.48
N ILE A 82 -3.04 6.94 -28.43
CA ILE A 82 -2.48 7.67 -29.59
C ILE A 82 -1.11 7.11 -29.98
N PRO A 83 -0.74 7.10 -31.27
CA PRO A 83 0.63 6.87 -31.69
C PRO A 83 1.58 7.88 -31.05
N PHE A 84 2.77 7.43 -30.62
CA PHE A 84 3.74 8.31 -29.98
C PHE A 84 4.23 9.43 -30.92
N GLU A 85 4.29 9.17 -32.23
CA GLU A 85 4.64 10.16 -33.25
C GLU A 85 3.62 11.31 -33.34
N ASP A 86 2.34 11.03 -33.06
CA ASP A 86 1.25 12.00 -33.08
C ASP A 86 1.13 12.80 -31.78
N PHE A 87 1.86 12.43 -30.73
CA PHE A 87 1.82 13.15 -29.45
C PHE A 87 2.70 14.41 -29.49
N THR A 88 2.12 15.52 -29.90
CA THR A 88 2.83 16.79 -30.12
C THR A 88 3.04 17.60 -28.84
N LYS A 89 2.10 17.52 -27.88
CA LYS A 89 2.15 18.24 -26.59
C LYS A 89 2.75 17.42 -25.45
N ASP A 90 3.64 16.49 -25.79
CA ASP A 90 4.24 15.58 -24.81
C ASP A 90 5.28 16.28 -23.95
N LYS A 91 4.85 16.70 -22.75
CA LYS A 91 5.72 17.30 -21.75
C LYS A 91 6.81 16.34 -21.21
N PHE A 92 6.65 15.04 -21.39
CA PHE A 92 7.59 14.04 -20.90
C PHE A 92 8.48 13.44 -21.99
N ARG A 93 8.46 13.99 -23.21
CA ARG A 93 9.11 13.40 -24.39
C ARG A 93 10.58 13.03 -24.20
N LYS A 94 11.32 13.83 -23.42
CA LYS A 94 12.74 13.60 -23.10
C LYS A 94 12.99 12.40 -22.18
N TYR A 95 12.00 11.95 -21.42
CA TYR A 95 12.11 10.86 -20.45
C TYR A 95 11.59 9.51 -20.98
N ARG A 96 10.77 9.55 -22.03
CA ARG A 96 10.11 8.35 -22.55
C ARG A 96 11.08 7.30 -23.07
N SER A 97 10.69 6.04 -22.96
CA SER A 97 11.44 4.93 -23.52
C SER A 97 11.61 5.05 -25.03
N LYS A 98 12.81 4.76 -25.55
CA LYS A 98 13.07 4.67 -26.99
C LYS A 98 12.24 3.59 -27.71
N LYS A 99 11.62 2.67 -26.95
CA LYS A 99 10.79 1.58 -27.48
C LYS A 99 9.30 1.92 -27.51
N VAL A 100 8.91 3.10 -27.03
CA VAL A 100 7.52 3.49 -26.99
C VAL A 100 6.97 3.67 -28.41
N ALA A 101 5.78 3.13 -28.64
CA ALA A 101 5.07 3.23 -29.91
C ALA A 101 3.71 3.91 -29.74
N LYS A 102 3.04 3.73 -28.59
CA LYS A 102 1.73 4.30 -28.31
C LYS A 102 1.66 4.79 -26.87
N ILE A 103 0.83 5.80 -26.63
CA ILE A 103 0.63 6.43 -25.31
C ILE A 103 -0.85 6.38 -24.95
N LEU A 104 -1.15 6.16 -23.68
CA LEU A 104 -2.50 6.19 -23.13
C LEU A 104 -2.50 6.96 -21.81
N GLY A 105 -3.39 7.94 -21.67
CA GLY A 105 -3.62 8.62 -20.40
C GLY A 105 -4.52 7.78 -19.48
N VAL A 106 -4.13 7.63 -18.22
CA VAL A 106 -4.87 6.89 -17.18
C VAL A 106 -5.07 7.77 -15.96
N GLN A 107 -6.32 7.82 -15.48
CA GLN A 107 -6.64 8.19 -14.11
C GLN A 107 -6.95 6.92 -13.33
N ALA A 108 -6.22 6.71 -12.24
CA ALA A 108 -6.40 5.59 -11.33
C ALA A 108 -6.94 6.07 -10.00
N ASP A 109 -8.15 5.60 -9.68
CA ASP A 109 -8.84 5.87 -8.43
C ASP A 109 -8.60 4.66 -7.51
N ILE A 110 -7.81 4.85 -6.44
CA ILE A 110 -7.33 3.77 -5.57
C ILE A 110 -8.08 3.77 -4.25
N THR A 111 -8.68 2.64 -3.92
CA THR A 111 -9.40 2.42 -2.67
C THR A 111 -8.51 1.74 -1.64
N PHE A 112 -8.39 2.32 -0.45
CA PHE A 112 -7.54 1.81 0.63
C PHE A 112 -8.23 1.83 1.99
N LEU A 113 -7.75 1.02 2.94
CA LEU A 113 -8.24 1.03 4.31
C LEU A 113 -7.51 2.12 5.11
N LYS A 114 -8.26 3.06 5.68
CA LYS A 114 -7.75 4.13 6.54
C LYS A 114 -7.63 3.68 7.99
N ASP A 115 -6.78 4.39 8.72
CA ASP A 115 -6.69 4.32 10.17
C ASP A 115 -8.02 4.68 10.82
N ARG A 116 -8.23 4.17 12.03
CA ARG A 116 -9.49 4.30 12.76
C ARG A 116 -9.22 4.56 14.22
N ILE A 117 -10.07 5.40 14.78
CA ILE A 117 -10.17 5.56 16.22
C ILE A 117 -11.15 4.50 16.72
N ALA A 118 -10.67 3.64 17.61
CA ALA A 118 -11.51 2.63 18.22
C ALA A 118 -12.68 3.27 18.99
N THR A 119 -13.86 2.67 18.91
CA THR A 119 -15.02 3.07 19.71
C THR A 119 -15.46 1.91 20.61
N PHE A 120 -16.14 2.22 21.72
CA PHE A 120 -16.67 1.21 22.65
C PHE A 120 -17.93 0.49 22.15
N LYS A 121 -18.19 0.49 20.83
CA LYS A 121 -19.37 -0.16 20.25
C LYS A 121 -19.02 -1.58 19.85
N ASP A 122 -19.86 -2.53 20.26
CA ASP A 122 -19.69 -3.95 19.94
C ASP A 122 -19.95 -4.26 18.46
N VAL A 123 -20.78 -3.45 17.79
CA VAL A 123 -21.11 -3.60 16.37
C VAL A 123 -20.88 -2.29 15.65
N GLU A 124 -20.02 -2.33 14.65
CA GLU A 124 -19.77 -1.19 13.78
C GLU A 124 -20.81 -1.15 12.66
N THR A 125 -21.23 0.06 12.28
CA THR A 125 -22.15 0.27 11.15
C THR A 125 -21.38 0.68 9.91
N ASP A 126 -21.83 0.25 8.71
CA ASP A 126 -21.15 0.52 7.44
C ASP A 126 -20.86 2.00 7.16
N LYS A 127 -21.64 2.92 7.76
CA LYS A 127 -21.41 4.37 7.65
C LYS A 127 -20.07 4.84 8.20
N HIS A 128 -19.50 4.16 9.20
CA HIS A 128 -18.19 4.48 9.77
C HIS A 128 -17.05 3.66 9.15
N ASN A 129 -17.38 2.86 8.12
CA ASN A 129 -16.49 1.87 7.51
C ASN A 129 -15.99 2.33 6.11
N GLN A 130 -16.11 3.62 5.80
CA GLN A 130 -15.81 4.15 4.47
C GLN A 130 -14.32 4.05 4.16
N PRO A 131 -13.94 3.49 3.00
CA PRO A 131 -12.54 3.41 2.60
C PRO A 131 -11.99 4.80 2.23
N GLY A 132 -10.67 4.90 2.26
CA GLY A 132 -9.95 6.00 1.65
C GLY A 132 -9.95 5.92 0.13
N LEU A 133 -9.87 7.09 -0.50
CA LEU A 133 -9.70 7.25 -1.94
C LEU A 133 -8.49 8.15 -2.20
N VAL A 134 -7.63 7.74 -3.12
CA VAL A 134 -6.56 8.57 -3.68
C VAL A 134 -6.56 8.44 -5.20
N ILE A 135 -6.36 9.54 -5.90
CA ILE A 135 -6.41 9.59 -7.36
C ILE A 135 -5.03 9.89 -7.90
N TYR A 136 -4.56 9.08 -8.85
CA TYR A 136 -3.33 9.32 -9.58
C TYR A 136 -3.60 9.47 -11.07
N ARG A 137 -2.85 10.37 -11.72
CA ARG A 137 -2.88 10.56 -13.17
C ARG A 137 -1.50 10.34 -13.77
N TYR A 138 -1.44 9.54 -14.82
CA TYR A 138 -0.20 9.16 -15.50
C TYR A 138 -0.46 8.75 -16.94
N ASP A 139 0.60 8.79 -17.74
CA ASP A 139 0.63 8.14 -19.04
C ASP A 139 1.17 6.72 -18.89
N LEU A 140 0.62 5.79 -19.66
CA LEU A 140 1.22 4.50 -19.95
C LEU A 140 2.00 4.58 -21.26
N GLU A 141 3.22 4.04 -21.23
CA GLU A 141 4.02 3.81 -22.44
C GLU A 141 3.77 2.38 -22.92
N LEU A 142 3.32 2.25 -24.16
CA LEU A 142 3.02 0.96 -24.79
C LEU A 142 3.99 0.71 -25.95
N ASP A 143 4.43 -0.54 -26.11
CA ASP A 143 5.14 -0.97 -27.31
C ASP A 143 4.19 -1.18 -28.51
N LYS A 144 4.73 -1.65 -29.64
CA LYS A 144 3.96 -1.82 -30.89
C LYS A 144 2.81 -2.82 -30.71
N GLU A 145 3.04 -3.83 -29.88
CA GLU A 145 2.11 -4.90 -29.52
C GLU A 145 1.09 -4.47 -28.46
N GLY A 146 1.23 -3.28 -27.86
CA GLY A 146 0.32 -2.76 -26.85
C GLY A 146 0.65 -3.20 -25.42
N LYS A 147 1.86 -3.73 -25.18
CA LYS A 147 2.31 -4.11 -23.84
C LYS A 147 2.81 -2.86 -23.10
N VAL A 148 2.46 -2.76 -21.83
CA VAL A 148 2.97 -1.74 -20.92
C VAL A 148 4.47 -1.93 -20.71
N ILE A 149 5.26 -0.93 -21.08
CA ILE A 149 6.73 -0.90 -20.95
C ILE A 149 7.24 0.21 -20.03
N GLY A 150 6.37 1.13 -19.62
CA GLY A 150 6.73 2.28 -18.80
C GLY A 150 5.55 3.22 -18.57
N GLY A 151 5.86 4.45 -18.19
CA GLY A 151 4.88 5.49 -17.93
C GLY A 151 5.49 6.72 -17.28
N GLU A 152 4.74 7.81 -17.30
CA GLU A 152 5.15 9.10 -16.69
C GLU A 152 4.04 9.69 -15.81
N TRP A 153 4.38 10.15 -14.60
CA TRP A 153 3.44 10.74 -13.64
C TRP A 153 3.10 12.19 -14.00
N TYR A 154 1.82 12.58 -13.91
CA TYR A 154 1.43 13.98 -14.15
C TYR A 154 1.77 14.93 -13.01
N HIS A 155 1.89 14.40 -11.79
CA HIS A 155 2.13 15.17 -10.56
C HIS A 155 3.10 14.40 -9.66
N GLY A 156 3.88 15.11 -8.85
CA GLY A 156 4.73 14.50 -7.81
C GLY A 156 3.95 13.80 -6.68
N HIS A 157 2.63 13.96 -6.64
CA HIS A 157 1.76 13.20 -5.75
C HIS A 157 1.48 11.81 -6.34
N HIS A 158 2.39 10.88 -6.07
CA HIS A 158 2.34 9.47 -6.46
C HIS A 158 2.88 8.60 -5.32
N PRO A 159 2.66 7.27 -5.34
CA PRO A 159 3.16 6.42 -4.27
C PRO A 159 4.70 6.39 -4.23
N ASP A 160 5.28 6.27 -3.03
CA ASP A 160 6.74 6.11 -2.84
C ASP A 160 7.15 4.65 -3.00
N PHE A 161 6.55 3.75 -2.23
CA PHE A 161 6.83 2.31 -2.29
C PHE A 161 5.58 1.45 -2.08
N LEU A 162 5.65 0.22 -2.59
CA LEU A 162 4.63 -0.82 -2.41
C LEU A 162 5.29 -2.05 -1.80
N TRP A 163 4.57 -2.77 -0.95
CA TRP A 163 5.05 -4.04 -0.41
C TRP A 163 3.92 -5.02 -0.11
N VAL A 164 4.29 -6.30 -0.03
CA VAL A 164 3.40 -7.40 0.35
C VAL A 164 4.09 -8.23 1.42
N THR A 165 3.33 -8.71 2.40
CA THR A 165 3.80 -9.77 3.32
C THR A 165 3.65 -11.12 2.64
N GLN A 166 4.54 -12.07 2.91
CA GLN A 166 4.33 -13.45 2.46
C GLN A 166 3.21 -14.10 3.29
N ALA A 167 2.43 -14.99 2.68
CA ALA A 167 1.38 -15.68 3.40
C ALA A 167 1.97 -16.46 4.60
N GLY A 168 1.37 -16.29 5.78
CA GLY A 168 1.82 -16.96 7.00
C GLY A 168 3.01 -16.32 7.71
N THR A 169 3.58 -15.23 7.21
CA THR A 169 4.62 -14.49 7.96
C THR A 169 4.00 -13.79 9.15
N LYS A 170 4.69 -13.88 10.29
CA LYS A 170 4.34 -13.20 11.54
C LYS A 170 5.43 -12.19 11.87
N ALA A 171 5.02 -11.04 12.41
CA ALA A 171 5.98 -10.12 13.00
C ALA A 171 6.66 -10.82 14.18
N LYS A 172 7.99 -10.69 14.27
CA LYS A 172 8.80 -11.22 15.37
C LYS A 172 9.71 -10.12 15.87
N GLY A 173 9.81 -10.01 17.19
CA GLY A 173 10.85 -9.24 17.85
C GLY A 173 12.18 -10.01 17.91
N PRO A 174 13.32 -9.30 18.04
CA PRO A 174 14.66 -9.88 18.20
C PRO A 174 14.79 -10.91 19.33
N TYR A 175 13.99 -10.80 20.39
CA TYR A 175 14.05 -11.70 21.54
C TYR A 175 12.98 -12.80 21.51
N ASP A 176 12.06 -12.81 20.55
CA ASP A 176 10.95 -13.78 20.53
C ASP A 176 11.44 -15.23 20.42
N ASP A 177 12.59 -15.46 19.79
CA ASP A 177 13.18 -16.79 19.70
C ASP A 177 13.73 -17.30 21.05
N GLU A 178 13.89 -16.45 22.07
CA GLU A 178 14.21 -16.88 23.45
C GLU A 178 12.98 -17.47 24.17
N ILE A 179 11.77 -17.20 23.67
CA ILE A 179 10.54 -17.78 24.21
C ILE A 179 10.42 -19.24 23.74
N LYS A 180 10.65 -20.16 24.66
CA LYS A 180 10.59 -21.61 24.42
C LYS A 180 9.40 -22.26 25.12
N GLY A 181 8.97 -23.41 24.58
CA GLY A 181 7.90 -24.22 25.13
C GLY A 181 6.51 -23.77 24.68
N THR A 182 5.48 -24.21 25.41
CA THR A 182 4.08 -23.91 25.14
C THR A 182 3.44 -23.33 26.40
N TRP A 183 2.57 -22.34 26.23
CA TRP A 183 1.76 -21.77 27.30
C TRP A 183 0.29 -21.84 26.91
N ASN A 184 -0.57 -22.28 27.82
CA ASN A 184 -2.03 -22.20 27.64
C ASN A 184 -2.58 -20.97 28.39
N PRO A 185 -2.81 -19.84 27.69
CA PRO A 185 -3.23 -18.59 28.32
C PRO A 185 -4.64 -18.65 28.93
N GLU A 186 -5.42 -19.70 28.64
CA GLU A 186 -6.77 -19.87 29.17
C GLU A 186 -6.82 -20.52 30.55
N LYS A 187 -5.74 -21.22 30.94
CA LYS A 187 -5.72 -22.04 32.16
C LYS A 187 -4.61 -21.64 33.13
N GLU A 188 -3.57 -20.99 32.62
CA GLU A 188 -2.34 -20.75 33.35
C GLU A 188 -1.94 -19.28 33.23
N LEU A 189 -1.39 -18.74 34.32
CA LEU A 189 -0.68 -17.45 34.28
C LEU A 189 0.52 -17.55 33.34
N VAL A 190 0.97 -16.40 32.83
CA VAL A 190 2.15 -16.33 31.96
C VAL A 190 3.37 -16.96 32.66
N PRO A 191 4.08 -17.92 32.04
CA PRO A 191 5.27 -18.51 32.62
C PRO A 191 6.35 -17.45 32.87
N LYS A 192 7.08 -17.58 33.98
CA LYS A 192 8.16 -16.64 34.32
C LYS A 192 9.17 -16.48 33.17
N SER A 193 9.55 -17.59 32.51
CA SER A 193 10.47 -17.56 31.37
C SER A 193 9.94 -16.77 30.17
N TRP A 194 8.62 -16.75 29.94
CA TRP A 194 7.99 -15.93 28.90
C TRP A 194 7.91 -14.47 29.34
N ALA A 195 7.56 -14.22 30.60
CA ALA A 195 7.48 -12.87 31.18
C ALA A 195 8.85 -12.17 31.18
N ASP A 196 9.92 -12.86 31.53
CA ASP A 196 11.28 -12.32 31.56
C ASP A 196 11.71 -11.82 30.16
N VAL A 197 11.39 -12.59 29.10
CA VAL A 197 11.65 -12.18 27.71
C VAL A 197 10.75 -11.02 27.29
N ALA A 198 9.46 -11.03 27.67
CA ALA A 198 8.55 -9.93 27.36
C ALA A 198 8.99 -8.61 28.01
N ILE A 199 9.44 -8.65 29.27
CA ILE A 199 10.02 -7.50 29.97
C ILE A 199 11.26 -7.00 29.22
N LYS A 200 12.15 -7.92 28.82
CA LYS A 200 13.34 -7.59 28.04
C LYS A 200 12.97 -6.89 26.72
N SER A 201 12.02 -7.41 25.95
CA SER A 201 11.54 -6.76 24.71
C SER A 201 10.96 -5.37 24.98
N SER A 202 10.18 -5.21 26.05
CA SER A 202 9.56 -3.93 26.40
C SER A 202 10.58 -2.84 26.78
N LEU A 203 11.74 -3.21 27.34
CA LEU A 203 12.84 -2.26 27.58
C LEU A 203 13.40 -1.64 26.29
N TYR A 204 13.21 -2.30 25.15
CA TYR A 204 13.58 -1.81 23.82
C TYR A 204 12.38 -1.22 23.04
N GLY A 205 11.23 -1.03 23.70
CA GLY A 205 10.03 -0.49 23.07
C GLY A 205 9.27 -1.50 22.20
N GLU A 206 9.54 -2.78 22.38
CA GLU A 206 8.93 -3.86 21.60
C GLU A 206 7.94 -4.66 22.45
N VAL A 207 6.98 -5.30 21.79
CA VAL A 207 6.04 -6.23 22.43
C VAL A 207 6.31 -7.62 21.90
N ALA A 208 6.52 -8.59 22.80
CA ALA A 208 6.80 -9.96 22.43
C ALA A 208 5.61 -10.59 21.66
N ALA A 209 5.83 -11.03 20.42
CA ALA A 209 4.76 -11.49 19.56
C ALA A 209 3.98 -12.69 20.13
N PRO A 210 4.62 -13.70 20.76
CA PRO A 210 3.89 -14.82 21.38
C PRO A 210 2.89 -14.39 22.46
N ILE A 211 3.18 -13.30 23.19
CA ILE A 211 2.27 -12.74 24.21
C ILE A 211 1.08 -12.05 23.54
N VAL A 212 1.32 -11.23 22.52
CA VAL A 212 0.26 -10.55 21.76
C VAL A 212 -0.69 -11.56 21.12
N GLU A 213 -0.14 -12.62 20.51
CA GLU A 213 -0.95 -13.69 19.91
C GLU A 213 -1.82 -14.42 20.94
N ALA A 214 -1.30 -14.65 22.15
CA ALA A 214 -2.07 -15.22 23.24
C ALA A 214 -3.22 -14.29 23.66
N LEU A 215 -2.96 -12.98 23.79
CA LEU A 215 -3.98 -11.99 24.10
C LEU A 215 -5.06 -11.90 23.02
N PHE A 216 -4.69 -11.98 21.74
CA PHE A 216 -5.69 -12.05 20.67
C PHE A 216 -6.56 -13.30 20.77
N LYS A 217 -5.99 -14.47 21.07
CA LYS A 217 -6.79 -15.69 21.26
C LYS A 217 -7.80 -15.53 22.40
N LEU A 218 -7.39 -14.88 23.49
CA LEU A 218 -8.28 -14.59 24.60
C LEU A 218 -9.36 -13.57 24.22
N SER A 219 -9.02 -12.52 23.47
CA SER A 219 -9.95 -11.44 23.12
C SER A 219 -11.04 -11.85 22.13
N HIS A 220 -10.78 -12.83 21.26
CA HIS A 220 -11.73 -13.30 20.25
C HIS A 220 -12.88 -14.15 20.84
N LYS A 221 -12.90 -14.39 22.16
CA LYS A 221 -13.98 -15.14 22.84
C LYS A 221 -15.14 -14.28 23.37
N GLY A 222 -15.12 -12.95 23.17
CA GLY A 222 -16.14 -12.05 23.70
C GLY A 222 -15.93 -11.69 25.18
N VAL A 223 -16.85 -10.92 25.77
CA VAL A 223 -16.74 -10.26 27.10
C VAL A 223 -16.68 -11.21 28.31
N ASP A 224 -16.57 -12.53 28.10
CA ASP A 224 -16.17 -13.48 29.13
C ASP A 224 -14.64 -13.44 29.30
N GLY A 225 -14.10 -12.23 29.48
CA GLY A 225 -12.71 -12.03 29.85
C GLY A 225 -12.44 -12.84 31.12
N ILE A 226 -11.27 -13.48 31.18
CA ILE A 226 -10.80 -14.22 32.35
C ILE A 226 -11.02 -13.34 33.58
N ASN A 227 -12.00 -13.70 34.42
CA ASN A 227 -12.13 -13.11 35.74
C ASN A 227 -11.17 -13.89 36.63
N PRO A 228 -10.02 -13.32 37.05
CA PRO A 228 -9.07 -14.02 37.91
C PRO A 228 -9.66 -14.38 39.29
N ASN A 229 -10.89 -13.94 39.59
CA ASN A 229 -11.62 -14.27 40.82
C ASN A 229 -12.79 -15.26 40.60
N GLN A 230 -12.99 -15.83 39.40
CA GLN A 230 -13.90 -16.98 39.26
C GLN A 230 -13.24 -18.21 39.90
N LYS A 231 -13.69 -18.54 41.11
CA LYS A 231 -13.50 -19.88 41.68
C LYS A 231 -14.58 -20.80 41.12
N ASP A 232 -14.17 -22.01 40.74
CA ASP A 232 -15.04 -23.12 40.32
C ASP A 232 -16.18 -23.40 41.31
#